data_AF-A0A415EKF0-F1
#
_entry.id   AF-A0A415EKF0-F1
#
_cell.length_a   1.000
_cell.length_b   1.000
_cell.length_c   1.000
_cell.angle_alpha   90.00
_cell.angle_beta   90.00
_cell.angle_gamma   90.00
#
_symmetry.space_group_name_H-M   'P 1'
#
loop_
_entity.id
_entity.type
_entity.pdbx_description
1 polymer ?
#
loop_
_entity_poly.entity_id
_entity_poly.type
_entity_poly.pdbx_seq_one_letter_code
_entity_poly.pdbx_strand_id
1 'polypeptide(L)'
;MTYTDIMNRLADYADQAQQANDSMERSLTTANERYAGEYLKDVMKQIADETEGKLAKIHESATSYLETAMNSIQVSLDKKFFNNISVENAAELELISKTPVDLLEMEGYIRKFKGNGAALRRLEQIALANNLEVHGASYAREMGYKKSLGDLFKGFITAMKSGDHTRMKIGLNMITPKLADHEALQAKEITVTVKRGGL
;
A
#
# COMPACT_ATOMS: atom_id res chain seq x y z
N MET A 1 0.01 -12.42 3.16
CA MET A 1 -0.52 -11.10 3.56
C MET A 1 -0.79 -10.30 2.31
N THR A 2 -1.99 -9.76 2.17
CA THR A 2 -2.44 -8.96 1.03
C THR A 2 -2.70 -7.52 1.47
N TYR A 3 -2.84 -6.59 0.53
CA TYR A 3 -3.24 -5.21 0.87
C TYR A 3 -4.66 -5.15 1.47
N THR A 4 -5.54 -6.07 1.08
CA THR A 4 -6.88 -6.22 1.65
C THR A 4 -6.80 -6.66 3.11
N ASP A 5 -5.91 -7.60 3.46
CA ASP A 5 -5.66 -7.99 4.85
C ASP A 5 -5.20 -6.80 5.69
N ILE A 6 -4.30 -5.98 5.13
CA ILE A 6 -3.79 -4.76 5.79
C ILE A 6 -4.93 -3.80 6.07
N MET A 7 -5.75 -3.53 5.04
CA MET A 7 -6.88 -2.61 5.18
C MET A 7 -7.88 -3.09 6.23
N ASN A 8 -8.26 -4.37 6.21
CA ASN A 8 -9.18 -4.93 7.21
C ASN A 8 -8.65 -4.74 8.62
N ARG A 9 -7.35 -5.01 8.84
CA ARG A 9 -6.76 -4.84 10.17
C ARG A 9 -6.63 -3.37 10.58
N LEU A 10 -6.35 -2.47 9.65
CA LEU A 10 -6.35 -1.04 9.91
C LEU A 10 -7.76 -0.51 10.20
N ALA A 11 -8.80 -1.08 9.60
CA ALA A 11 -10.19 -0.76 9.92
C ALA A 11 -10.52 -1.12 11.38
N ASP A 12 -10.08 -2.29 11.88
CA ASP A 12 -10.25 -2.66 13.30
C ASP A 12 -9.64 -1.61 14.25
N TYR A 13 -8.48 -1.04 13.90
CA TYR A 13 -7.84 0.01 14.68
C TYR A 13 -8.59 1.34 14.59
N ALA A 14 -9.13 1.68 13.41
CA ALA A 14 -9.96 2.86 13.23
C ALA A 14 -11.24 2.78 14.08
N ASP A 15 -11.89 1.62 14.11
CA ASP A 15 -13.09 1.39 14.93
C ASP A 15 -12.79 1.55 16.43
N GLN A 16 -11.63 1.05 16.89
CA GLN A 16 -11.18 1.26 18.27
C GLN A 16 -10.92 2.75 18.57
N ALA A 17 -10.32 3.49 17.63
CA ALA A 17 -10.09 4.92 17.78
C ALA A 17 -11.40 5.70 17.86
N GLN A 18 -12.37 5.34 17.02
CA GLN A 18 -13.70 5.93 17.05
C GLN A 18 -14.41 5.65 18.38
N GLN A 19 -14.39 4.40 18.87
CA GLN A 19 -14.99 4.05 20.15
C GLN A 19 -14.35 4.80 21.32
N ALA A 20 -13.02 5.03 21.28
CA ALA A 20 -12.34 5.84 22.29
C ALA A 20 -12.85 7.28 22.29
N ASN A 21 -13.04 7.89 21.11
CA ASN A 21 -13.56 9.25 20.98
C ASN A 21 -15.04 9.34 21.41
N ASP A 22 -15.89 8.42 20.98
CA ASP A 22 -17.30 8.37 21.39
C ASP A 22 -17.43 8.19 22.91
N SER A 23 -16.55 7.39 23.52
CA SER A 23 -16.49 7.23 24.97
C SER A 23 -16.04 8.50 25.68
N MET A 24 -15.09 9.26 25.09
CA MET A 24 -14.66 10.55 25.62
C MET A 24 -15.82 11.55 25.63
N GLU A 25 -16.54 11.69 24.51
CA GLU A 25 -17.67 12.61 24.40
C GLU A 25 -18.77 12.32 25.43
N ARG A 26 -19.07 11.04 25.67
CA ARG A 26 -20.02 10.62 26.72
C ARG A 26 -19.53 10.97 28.12
N SER A 27 -18.25 10.74 28.40
CA SER A 27 -17.63 11.06 29.69
C SER A 27 -17.60 12.58 29.94
N LEU A 28 -17.29 13.38 28.91
CA LEU A 28 -17.32 14.84 29.00
C LEU A 28 -18.73 15.36 29.23
N THR A 29 -19.74 14.80 28.55
CA THR A 29 -21.15 15.13 28.77
C THR A 29 -21.57 14.82 30.21
N THR A 30 -21.23 13.62 30.70
CA THR A 30 -21.53 13.21 32.08
C THR A 30 -20.82 14.10 33.11
N ALA A 31 -19.58 14.53 32.84
CA ALA A 31 -18.85 15.43 33.71
C ALA A 31 -19.51 16.81 33.77
N ASN A 32 -19.92 17.36 32.62
CA ASN A 32 -20.65 18.64 32.54
C ASN A 32 -21.97 18.62 33.31
N GLU A 33 -22.65 17.48 33.37
CA GLU A 33 -23.91 17.33 34.12
C GLU A 33 -23.69 17.21 35.63
N ARG A 34 -22.54 16.72 36.08
CA ARG A 34 -22.28 16.36 37.49
C ARG A 34 -21.42 17.37 38.24
N TYR A 35 -20.56 18.10 37.56
CA TYR A 35 -19.51 18.92 38.17
C TYR A 35 -19.56 20.36 37.66
N ALA A 36 -19.00 21.30 38.43
CA ALA A 36 -18.92 22.70 38.07
C ALA A 36 -17.60 23.34 38.54
N GLY A 37 -17.28 24.51 37.99
CA GLY A 37 -16.10 25.30 38.40
C GLY A 37 -14.77 24.63 38.07
N GLU A 38 -13.76 24.83 38.92
CA GLU A 38 -12.41 24.28 38.71
C GLU A 38 -12.38 22.75 38.72
N TYR A 39 -13.22 22.10 39.54
CA TYR A 39 -13.28 20.63 39.58
C TYR A 39 -13.76 20.03 38.24
N LEU A 40 -14.69 20.69 37.55
CA LEU A 40 -15.11 20.27 36.20
C LEU A 40 -13.94 20.32 35.22
N LYS A 41 -13.13 21.39 35.26
CA LYS A 41 -11.96 21.53 34.37
C LYS A 41 -10.95 20.42 34.59
N ASP A 42 -10.65 20.09 35.86
CA ASP A 42 -9.71 19.01 36.20
C ASP A 42 -10.20 17.65 35.70
N VAL A 43 -11.50 17.35 35.88
CA VAL A 43 -12.10 16.10 35.40
C VAL A 43 -12.11 16.04 33.86
N MET A 44 -12.50 17.12 33.18
CA MET A 44 -12.50 17.17 31.71
C MET A 44 -11.08 16.99 31.15
N LYS A 45 -10.08 17.59 31.79
CA LYS A 45 -8.68 17.43 31.41
C LYS A 45 -8.23 15.98 31.59
N GLN A 46 -8.53 15.36 32.73
CA GLN A 46 -8.20 13.96 32.95
C GLN A 46 -8.82 13.03 31.87
N ILE A 47 -10.10 13.24 31.53
CA ILE A 47 -10.79 12.49 30.47
C ILE A 47 -10.09 12.66 29.12
N ALA A 48 -9.70 13.90 28.79
CA ALA A 48 -8.99 14.19 27.55
C ALA A 48 -7.61 13.50 27.51
N ASP A 49 -6.81 13.64 28.57
CA ASP A 49 -5.48 13.05 28.69
C ASP A 49 -5.53 11.51 28.60
N GLU A 50 -6.51 10.88 29.26
CA GLU A 50 -6.72 9.42 29.18
C GLU A 50 -7.10 8.96 27.76
N THR A 51 -7.92 9.75 27.06
CA THR A 51 -8.34 9.44 25.69
C THR A 51 -7.21 9.63 24.71
N GLU A 52 -6.46 10.73 24.82
CA GLU A 52 -5.27 10.98 24.02
C GLU A 52 -4.24 9.85 24.17
N GLY A 53 -4.01 9.39 25.41
CA GLY A 53 -3.15 8.24 25.68
C GLY A 53 -3.62 6.94 25.02
N LYS A 54 -4.93 6.70 24.94
CA LYS A 54 -5.50 5.53 24.22
C LYS A 54 -5.32 5.67 22.71
N LEU A 55 -5.64 6.83 22.14
CA LEU A 55 -5.50 7.10 20.71
C LEU A 55 -4.02 6.99 20.26
N ALA A 56 -3.09 7.46 21.08
CA ALA A 56 -1.66 7.32 20.83
C ALA A 56 -1.21 5.84 20.73
N LYS A 57 -1.67 4.98 21.65
CA LYS A 57 -1.37 3.54 21.61
C LYS A 57 -1.97 2.84 20.40
N ILE A 58 -3.20 3.20 20.01
CA ILE A 58 -3.86 2.67 18.81
C ILE A 58 -3.05 3.07 17.57
N HIS A 59 -2.68 4.35 17.47
CA HIS A 59 -1.86 4.85 16.37
C HIS A 59 -0.50 4.14 16.27
N GLU A 60 0.20 3.97 17.39
CA GLU A 60 1.49 3.27 17.43
C GLU A 60 1.35 1.80 16.98
N SER A 61 0.33 1.10 17.49
CA SER A 61 0.04 -0.28 17.13
C SER A 61 -0.29 -0.42 15.63
N ALA A 62 -1.11 0.48 15.09
CA ALA A 62 -1.47 0.50 13.68
C ALA A 62 -0.25 0.80 12.79
N THR A 63 0.63 1.71 13.22
CA THR A 63 1.88 2.05 12.52
C THR A 63 2.82 0.86 12.47
N SER A 64 3.08 0.22 13.61
CA SER A 64 3.95 -0.96 13.70
C SER A 64 3.42 -2.13 12.88
N TYR A 65 2.10 -2.34 12.89
CA TYR A 65 1.45 -3.34 12.06
C TYR A 65 1.65 -3.05 10.57
N LEU A 66 1.39 -1.82 10.13
CA LEU A 66 1.57 -1.41 8.73
C LEU A 66 3.01 -1.63 8.27
N GLU A 67 4.01 -1.20 9.04
CA GLU A 67 5.43 -1.38 8.68
C GLU A 67 5.78 -2.85 8.50
N THR A 68 5.38 -3.70 9.46
CA THR A 68 5.58 -5.15 9.39
C THR A 68 4.91 -5.76 8.15
N ALA A 69 3.66 -5.35 7.89
CA ALA A 69 2.90 -5.85 6.76
C ALA A 69 3.49 -5.42 5.41
N MET A 70 3.90 -4.16 5.28
CA MET A 70 4.54 -3.63 4.07
C MET A 70 5.90 -4.28 3.80
N ASN A 71 6.63 -4.68 4.84
CA ASN A 71 7.83 -5.50 4.72
C ASN A 71 7.50 -6.91 4.25
N SER A 72 6.42 -7.53 4.75
CA SER A 72 5.96 -8.84 4.26
C SER A 72 5.61 -8.80 2.76
N ILE A 73 4.94 -7.73 2.31
CA ILE A 73 4.67 -7.49 0.89
C ILE A 73 5.97 -7.35 0.09
N GLN A 74 6.96 -6.60 0.59
CA GLN A 74 8.27 -6.48 -0.05
C GLN A 74 8.90 -7.86 -0.25
N VAL A 75 8.96 -8.69 0.79
CA VAL A 75 9.52 -10.05 0.72
C VAL A 75 8.78 -10.90 -0.31
N SER A 76 7.45 -10.76 -0.43
CA SER A 76 6.67 -11.47 -1.45
C SER A 76 7.03 -11.02 -2.87
N LEU A 77 7.21 -9.71 -3.09
CA LEU A 77 7.64 -9.17 -4.38
C LEU A 77 9.07 -9.60 -4.71
N ASP A 78 9.96 -9.59 -3.73
CA ASP A 78 11.35 -10.04 -3.89
C ASP A 78 11.38 -11.52 -4.30
N LYS A 79 10.60 -12.38 -3.63
CA LYS A 79 10.44 -13.78 -4.05
C LYS A 79 9.87 -13.91 -5.47
N LYS A 80 8.91 -13.07 -5.86
CA LYS A 80 8.31 -13.12 -7.20
C LYS A 80 9.32 -12.71 -8.29
N PHE A 81 10.13 -11.67 -8.07
CA PHE A 81 10.93 -11.01 -9.11
C PHE A 81 12.45 -11.10 -8.96
N PHE A 82 12.96 -11.70 -7.89
CA PHE A 82 14.40 -11.87 -7.61
C PHE A 82 14.78 -13.34 -7.38
N ASN A 83 13.89 -14.28 -7.70
CA ASN A 83 14.24 -15.70 -7.69
C ASN A 83 15.39 -16.02 -8.66
N ASN A 84 16.12 -17.10 -8.36
CA ASN A 84 17.21 -17.57 -9.20
C ASN A 84 16.72 -17.87 -10.62
N ILE A 85 17.46 -17.37 -11.59
CA ILE A 85 17.30 -17.68 -13.00
C ILE A 85 18.33 -18.75 -13.39
N SER A 86 17.95 -19.67 -14.27
CA SER A 86 18.92 -20.66 -14.77
C SER A 86 20.00 -19.96 -15.59
N VAL A 87 21.18 -20.59 -15.70
CA VAL A 87 22.31 -20.02 -16.45
C VAL A 87 21.94 -19.79 -17.91
N GLU A 88 21.18 -20.71 -18.50
CA GLU A 88 20.72 -20.64 -19.89
C GLU A 88 19.79 -19.44 -20.10
N ASN A 89 18.79 -19.27 -19.22
CA ASN A 89 17.88 -18.13 -19.29
C ASN A 89 18.60 -16.81 -19.02
N ALA A 90 19.61 -16.79 -18.14
CA ALA A 90 20.42 -15.62 -17.87
C ALA A 90 21.27 -15.23 -19.10
N ALA A 91 21.89 -16.21 -19.74
CA ALA A 91 22.69 -16.02 -20.96
C ALA A 91 21.82 -15.54 -22.13
N GLU A 92 20.61 -16.10 -22.28
CA GLU A 92 19.67 -15.65 -23.29
C GLU A 92 19.24 -14.20 -23.08
N LEU A 93 18.88 -13.81 -21.86
CA LEU A 93 18.52 -12.42 -21.56
C LEU A 93 19.68 -11.44 -21.74
N GLU A 94 20.91 -11.90 -21.53
CA GLU A 94 22.13 -11.13 -21.79
C GLU A 94 22.41 -10.94 -23.29
N LEU A 95 21.98 -11.89 -24.13
CA LEU A 95 22.02 -11.71 -25.58
C LEU A 95 20.95 -10.74 -26.03
N ILE A 96 19.71 -10.91 -25.55
CA ILE A 96 18.58 -10.03 -25.87
C ILE A 96 18.88 -8.57 -25.49
N SER A 97 19.55 -8.33 -24.36
CA SER A 97 19.88 -6.96 -23.91
C SER A 97 20.90 -6.25 -24.80
N LYS A 98 21.66 -6.99 -25.63
CA LYS A 98 22.69 -6.45 -26.53
C LYS A 98 22.21 -6.30 -27.97
N THR A 99 21.03 -6.83 -28.30
CA THR A 99 20.42 -6.72 -29.62
C THR A 99 19.38 -5.60 -29.63
N PRO A 100 19.21 -4.87 -30.75
CA PRO A 100 17.99 -4.08 -30.95
C PRO A 100 16.79 -5.02 -30.92
N VAL A 101 15.81 -4.73 -30.07
CA VAL A 101 14.60 -5.55 -29.93
C VAL A 101 13.40 -4.73 -30.34
N ASP A 102 12.63 -5.22 -31.31
CA ASP A 102 11.38 -4.60 -31.71
C ASP A 102 10.19 -4.99 -30.81
N LEU A 103 9.02 -4.40 -31.08
CA LEU A 103 7.82 -4.69 -30.29
C LEU A 103 7.41 -6.18 -30.35
N LEU A 104 7.44 -6.80 -31.53
CA LEU A 104 6.96 -8.17 -31.73
C LEU A 104 7.91 -9.18 -31.07
N GLU A 105 9.21 -8.94 -31.17
CA GLU A 105 10.24 -9.71 -30.48
C GLU A 105 10.06 -9.61 -28.97
N MET A 106 9.84 -8.39 -28.44
CA MET A 106 9.62 -8.19 -27.02
C MET A 106 8.35 -8.88 -26.51
N GLU A 107 7.24 -8.82 -27.26
CA GLU A 107 6.02 -9.58 -26.94
C GLU A 107 6.28 -11.09 -26.93
N GLY A 108 7.08 -11.59 -27.88
CA GLY A 108 7.52 -12.97 -27.95
C GLY A 108 8.30 -13.39 -26.71
N TYR A 109 9.27 -12.58 -26.28
CA TYR A 109 10.06 -12.83 -25.07
C TYR A 109 9.21 -12.80 -23.80
N ILE A 110 8.31 -11.82 -23.66
CA ILE A 110 7.40 -11.75 -22.50
C ILE A 110 6.53 -13.01 -22.43
N ARG A 111 6.02 -13.49 -23.58
CA ARG A 111 5.23 -14.74 -23.63
C ARG A 111 6.06 -15.96 -23.27
N LYS A 112 7.30 -16.05 -23.76
CA LYS A 112 8.24 -17.14 -23.43
C LYS A 112 8.53 -17.19 -21.93
N PHE A 113 8.71 -16.04 -21.29
CA PHE A 113 9.12 -15.92 -19.89
C PHE A 113 7.97 -15.63 -18.90
N LYS A 114 6.70 -15.75 -19.31
CA LYS A 114 5.50 -15.38 -18.52
C LYS A 114 5.46 -15.95 -17.08
N GLY A 115 6.06 -17.11 -16.84
CA GLY A 115 6.12 -17.75 -15.52
C GLY A 115 7.37 -17.43 -14.68
N ASN A 116 8.32 -16.67 -15.23
CA ASN A 116 9.61 -16.38 -14.58
C ASN A 116 9.70 -14.89 -14.26
N GLY A 117 9.32 -14.50 -13.04
CA GLY A 117 9.32 -13.10 -12.63
C GLY A 117 10.70 -12.44 -12.69
N ALA A 118 11.79 -13.15 -12.42
CA ALA A 118 13.14 -12.60 -12.56
C ALA A 118 13.50 -12.28 -14.02
N ALA A 119 13.12 -13.16 -14.96
CA ALA A 119 13.26 -12.90 -16.38
C ALA A 119 12.37 -11.74 -16.85
N LEU A 120 11.10 -11.72 -16.43
CA LEU A 120 10.16 -10.64 -16.76
C LEU A 120 10.64 -9.27 -16.27
N ARG A 121 11.24 -9.21 -15.07
CA ARG A 121 11.85 -7.98 -14.56
C ARG A 121 13.04 -7.51 -15.42
N ARG A 122 13.87 -8.43 -15.92
CA ARG A 122 14.97 -8.06 -16.83
C ARG A 122 14.42 -7.60 -18.18
N LEU A 123 13.42 -8.29 -18.73
CA LEU A 123 12.74 -7.89 -19.96
C LEU A 123 12.07 -6.53 -19.83
N GLU A 124 11.49 -6.20 -18.68
CA GLU A 124 10.96 -4.86 -18.41
C GLU A 124 12.04 -3.78 -18.58
N GLN A 125 13.27 -4.03 -18.09
CA GLN A 125 14.36 -3.08 -18.27
C GLN A 125 14.83 -2.97 -19.73
N ILE A 126 14.90 -4.10 -20.44
CA ILE A 126 15.28 -4.13 -21.86
C ILE A 126 14.23 -3.40 -22.70
N ALA A 127 12.94 -3.61 -22.42
CA ALA A 127 11.84 -2.95 -23.10
C ALA A 127 11.94 -1.41 -22.93
N LEU A 128 12.16 -0.95 -21.70
CA LEU A 128 12.34 0.48 -21.41
C LEU A 128 13.55 1.08 -22.12
N ALA A 129 14.66 0.34 -22.21
CA ALA A 129 15.86 0.77 -22.95
C ALA A 129 15.62 0.89 -24.47
N ASN A 130 14.66 0.13 -25.01
CA ASN A 130 14.27 0.15 -26.42
C ASN A 130 13.04 1.06 -26.68
N ASN A 131 12.74 2.02 -25.80
CA ASN A 131 11.59 2.93 -25.92
C ASN A 131 10.22 2.22 -25.99
N LEU A 132 10.10 1.06 -25.36
CA LEU A 132 8.83 0.37 -25.17
C LEU A 132 8.26 0.66 -23.78
N GLU A 133 6.93 0.67 -23.67
CA GLU A 133 6.20 0.78 -22.42
C GLU A 133 5.69 -0.60 -21.98
N VAL A 134 5.81 -0.91 -20.69
CA VAL A 134 5.35 -2.17 -20.10
C VAL A 134 4.05 -1.95 -19.31
N HIS A 135 3.06 -2.78 -19.59
CA HIS A 135 1.75 -2.79 -18.95
C HIS A 135 1.51 -4.12 -18.24
N GLY A 136 0.55 -4.14 -17.29
CA GLY A 136 0.22 -5.34 -16.49
C GLY A 136 1.00 -5.44 -15.18
N ALA A 137 0.98 -6.60 -14.53
CA ALA A 137 1.59 -6.83 -13.21
C ALA A 137 3.13 -6.95 -13.26
N SER A 138 3.81 -5.90 -13.72
CA SER A 138 5.28 -5.80 -13.77
C SER A 138 5.88 -5.37 -12.42
N TYR A 139 7.18 -5.60 -12.22
CA TYR A 139 7.85 -5.25 -10.97
C TYR A 139 7.77 -3.75 -10.68
N ALA A 140 8.05 -2.90 -11.68
CA ALA A 140 8.01 -1.45 -11.48
C ALA A 140 6.60 -0.96 -11.10
N ARG A 141 5.55 -1.52 -11.72
CA ARG A 141 4.16 -1.17 -11.39
C ARG A 141 3.75 -1.66 -10.01
N GLU A 142 4.11 -2.89 -9.65
CA GLU A 142 3.86 -3.45 -8.31
C GLU A 142 4.52 -2.61 -7.21
N MET A 143 5.76 -2.18 -7.43
CA MET A 143 6.46 -1.27 -6.52
C MET A 143 5.80 0.11 -6.44
N GLY A 144 5.28 0.61 -7.56
CA GLY A 144 4.47 1.83 -7.61
C GLY A 144 3.20 1.72 -6.76
N TYR A 145 2.49 0.59 -6.84
CA TYR A 145 1.33 0.31 -5.99
C TYR A 145 1.71 0.19 -4.52
N LYS A 146 2.79 -0.54 -4.20
CA LYS A 146 3.30 -0.65 -2.84
C LYS A 146 3.55 0.71 -2.21
N LYS A 147 4.21 1.61 -2.94
CA LYS A 147 4.44 2.98 -2.46
C LYS A 147 3.13 3.73 -2.28
N SER A 148 2.29 3.78 -3.32
CA SER A 148 1.05 4.55 -3.31
C SER A 148 0.07 4.09 -2.22
N LEU A 149 -0.17 2.78 -2.08
CA LEU A 149 -1.02 2.23 -1.02
C LEU A 149 -0.38 2.44 0.35
N GLY A 150 0.93 2.27 0.49
CA GLY A 150 1.65 2.55 1.73
C GLY A 150 1.46 3.98 2.22
N ASP A 151 1.51 4.96 1.31
CA ASP A 151 1.30 6.36 1.64
C ASP A 151 -0.16 6.64 2.04
N LEU A 152 -1.13 6.03 1.35
CA LEU A 152 -2.55 6.12 1.71
C LEU A 152 -2.84 5.51 3.08
N PHE A 153 -2.28 4.34 3.39
CA PHE A 153 -2.41 3.72 4.71
C PHE A 153 -1.82 4.59 5.82
N LYS A 154 -0.65 5.21 5.60
CA LYS A 154 -0.07 6.17 6.55
C LYS A 154 -0.98 7.38 6.78
N GLY A 155 -1.58 7.90 5.71
CA GLY A 155 -2.58 8.97 5.80
C GLY A 155 -3.79 8.57 6.63
N PHE A 156 -4.31 7.36 6.40
CA PHE A 156 -5.42 6.80 7.17
C PHE A 156 -5.07 6.59 8.65
N ILE A 157 -3.89 6.04 8.97
CA ILE A 157 -3.40 5.89 10.35
C ILE A 157 -3.24 7.24 11.03
N THR A 158 -2.76 8.26 10.31
CA THR A 158 -2.60 9.62 10.87
C THR A 158 -3.95 10.19 11.32
N ALA A 159 -5.04 9.90 10.61
CA ALA A 159 -6.39 10.31 11.02
C ALA A 159 -6.87 9.65 12.32
N MET A 160 -6.36 8.45 12.65
CA MET A 160 -6.67 7.77 13.91
C MET A 160 -6.15 8.52 15.14
N LYS A 161 -5.08 9.34 15.01
CA LYS A 161 -4.53 10.12 16.14
C LYS A 161 -5.56 11.03 16.79
N SER A 162 -6.46 11.59 15.99
CA SER A 162 -7.49 12.52 16.46
C SER A 162 -8.87 11.88 16.59
N GLY A 163 -9.01 10.57 16.32
CA GLY A 163 -10.32 9.90 16.28
C GLY A 163 -11.30 10.53 15.27
N ASP A 164 -10.81 11.30 14.28
CA ASP A 164 -11.67 12.06 13.37
C ASP A 164 -12.30 11.11 12.33
N HIS A 165 -13.57 10.78 12.57
CA HIS A 165 -14.33 9.88 11.73
C HIS A 165 -14.40 10.34 10.27
N THR A 166 -14.50 11.64 10.01
CA THR A 166 -14.60 12.16 8.64
C THR A 166 -13.29 11.95 7.90
N ARG A 167 -12.15 12.25 8.53
CA ARG A 167 -10.83 12.01 7.93
C ARG A 167 -10.56 10.53 7.71
N MET A 168 -10.94 9.66 8.65
CA MET A 168 -10.82 8.22 8.49
C MET A 168 -11.67 7.72 7.30
N LYS A 169 -12.91 8.19 7.17
CA LYS A 169 -13.80 7.86 6.04
C LYS A 169 -13.27 8.33 4.69
N ILE A 170 -12.67 9.53 4.62
CA ILE A 170 -12.00 10.01 3.41
C ILE A 170 -10.83 9.10 3.04
N GLY A 171 -10.00 8.72 4.02
CA GLY A 171 -8.88 7.79 3.80
C GLY A 171 -9.34 6.44 3.23
N LEU A 172 -10.40 5.86 3.81
CA LEU A 172 -11.04 4.64 3.29
C LEU A 172 -11.47 4.78 1.83
N ASN A 173 -12.19 5.86 1.51
CA ASN A 173 -12.66 6.12 0.14
C ASN A 173 -11.53 6.34 -0.86
N MET A 174 -10.33 6.72 -0.42
CA MET A 174 -9.15 6.79 -1.28
C MET A 174 -8.45 5.43 -1.46
N ILE A 175 -8.46 4.59 -0.42
CA ILE A 175 -7.82 3.27 -0.43
C ILE A 175 -8.63 2.27 -1.25
N THR A 176 -9.95 2.20 -1.05
CA THR A 176 -10.80 1.17 -1.67
C THR A 176 -10.69 1.12 -3.20
N PRO A 177 -10.77 2.23 -3.95
CA PRO A 177 -10.58 2.20 -5.40
C PRO A 177 -9.17 1.74 -5.77
N LYS A 178 -8.16 2.12 -4.98
CA LYS A 178 -6.76 1.76 -5.25
C LYS A 178 -6.48 0.28 -5.03
N LEU A 179 -7.18 -0.35 -4.08
CA LEU A 179 -7.16 -1.80 -3.90
C LEU A 179 -7.78 -2.52 -5.10
N ALA A 180 -8.95 -2.05 -5.55
CA ALA A 180 -9.61 -2.61 -6.74
C ALA A 180 -8.73 -2.47 -8.00
N ASP A 181 -8.04 -1.34 -8.17
CA ASP A 181 -7.09 -1.12 -9.25
C ASP A 181 -5.90 -2.09 -9.18
N HIS A 182 -5.42 -2.43 -7.98
CA HIS A 182 -4.34 -3.40 -7.77
C HIS A 182 -4.80 -4.82 -8.11
N GLU A 183 -5.99 -5.22 -7.66
CA GLU A 183 -6.58 -6.53 -8.01
C GLU A 183 -6.79 -6.67 -9.52
N ALA A 184 -7.29 -5.62 -10.17
CA ALA A 184 -7.43 -5.56 -11.62
C ALA A 184 -6.07 -5.61 -12.34
N LEU A 185 -5.00 -5.07 -11.75
CA LEU A 185 -3.64 -5.19 -12.27
C LEU A 185 -3.14 -6.64 -12.19
N GLN A 186 -3.37 -7.33 -11.06
CA GLN A 186 -2.96 -8.74 -10.88
C GLN A 186 -3.60 -9.66 -11.92
N ALA A 187 -4.83 -9.36 -12.36
CA ALA A 187 -5.53 -10.10 -13.39
C ALA A 187 -5.01 -9.84 -14.82
N LYS A 188 -4.19 -8.79 -15.04
CA LYS A 188 -3.70 -8.41 -16.36
C LYS A 188 -2.36 -9.07 -16.67
N GLU A 189 -2.30 -9.70 -17.84
CA GLU A 189 -1.05 -10.18 -18.40
C GLU A 189 -0.10 -9.02 -18.71
N ILE A 190 1.20 -9.30 -18.60
CA ILE A 190 2.22 -8.33 -18.98
C ILE A 190 2.20 -8.17 -20.50
N THR A 191 2.09 -6.93 -20.96
CA THR A 191 2.07 -6.56 -22.38
C THR A 191 2.99 -5.38 -22.60
N VAL A 192 3.41 -5.16 -23.84
CA VAL A 192 4.27 -4.03 -24.22
C VAL A 192 3.62 -3.20 -25.32
N THR A 193 3.90 -1.90 -25.35
CA THR A 193 3.51 -1.02 -26.44
C THR A 193 4.65 -0.07 -26.80
N VAL A 194 4.59 0.57 -27.96
CA VAL A 194 5.54 1.64 -28.29
C VAL A 194 5.25 2.85 -27.43
N LYS A 195 6.27 3.37 -26.75
CA LYS A 195 6.14 4.61 -25.97
C LYS A 195 5.75 5.74 -26.92
N ARG A 196 4.53 6.24 -26.80
CA ARG A 196 4.10 7.42 -27.57
C ARG A 196 4.96 8.60 -27.11
N GLY A 197 5.84 9.08 -27.99
CA GLY A 197 6.58 10.31 -27.76
C GLY A 197 5.58 11.42 -27.45
N GLY A 198 5.75 12.08 -26.30
CA GLY A 198 5.07 13.35 -26.05
C GLY A 198 5.50 14.33 -27.14
N LEU A 199 4.51 14.89 -27.84
CA LEU A 199 4.68 16.08 -28.66
C LEU A 199 5.23 17.24 -27.81
#